data_AF-A0A3P1W4N8-F1
#
_entry.id   AF-A0A3P1W4N8-F1
#
_cell.length_a   1.000
_cell.length_b   1.000
_cell.length_c   1.000
_cell.angle_alpha   90.00
_cell.angle_beta   90.00
_cell.angle_gamma   90.00
#
_symmetry.space_group_name_H-M   'P 1'
#
loop_
_entity.id
_entity.type
_entity.pdbx_description
1 polymer ?
#
loop_
_entity_poly.entity_id
_entity_poly.type
_entity_poly.pdbx_seq_one_letter_code
_entity_poly.pdbx_strand_id
1 'polypeptide(L)'
;ALELSGGTAIVADMDNPQAEEFVFSANFACPHCGYSIPELEPRLFSFNNPAGACPTCDGLGVQQYFDEKRVVQNPSISLAGGAIKGWDRRNFYYYQMLTSLAKHYDFDIETPFEQL
;
A
#
# COMPACT_ATOMS: atom_id res chain seq x y z
N ALA A 1 28.96 21.14 20.42
CA ALA A 1 28.66 21.02 18.98
C ALA A 1 27.47 20.08 18.77
N LEU A 2 27.61 18.77 19.00
CA LEU A 2 26.52 17.78 18.84
C LEU A 2 25.23 18.12 19.62
N GLU A 3 25.33 18.51 20.90
CA GLU A 3 24.13 18.87 21.68
C GLU A 3 23.40 20.11 21.15
N LEU A 4 24.13 21.07 20.57
CA LEU A 4 23.56 22.33 20.06
C LEU A 4 22.83 22.13 18.73
N SER A 5 23.20 21.10 17.98
CA SER A 5 22.69 20.79 16.63
C SER A 5 21.75 19.58 16.59
N GLY A 6 21.37 19.03 17.75
CA GLY A 6 20.53 17.84 17.82
C GLY A 6 21.20 16.55 17.37
N GLY A 7 22.54 16.48 17.45
CA GLY A 7 23.32 15.25 17.25
C GLY A 7 24.17 15.19 15.99
N THR A 8 24.37 16.30 15.26
CA THR A 8 25.24 16.34 14.05
C THR A 8 26.44 17.26 14.24
N ALA A 9 27.64 16.87 13.81
CA ALA A 9 28.82 17.72 13.83
C ALA A 9 29.54 17.67 12.50
N ILE A 10 30.07 18.82 12.07
CA ILE A 10 30.94 18.95 10.91
C ILE A 10 32.32 19.33 11.41
N VAL A 11 33.33 18.62 10.93
CA VAL A 11 34.75 18.89 11.19
C VAL A 11 35.37 19.32 9.88
N ALA A 12 35.88 20.55 9.85
CA ALA A 12 36.56 21.15 8.70
C ALA A 12 38.01 21.50 9.09
N ASP A 13 38.92 21.40 8.12
CA ASP A 13 40.31 21.82 8.28
C ASP A 13 40.40 23.35 8.25
N MET A 14 41.08 23.95 9.23
CA MET A 14 41.21 25.40 9.32
C MET A 14 42.33 25.97 8.44
N ASP A 15 43.33 25.15 8.11
CA ASP A 15 44.53 25.55 7.37
C ASP A 15 44.40 25.26 5.87
N ASN A 16 43.52 24.33 5.49
CA ASN A 16 43.25 23.96 4.10
C ASN A 16 41.75 24.06 3.75
N PRO A 17 41.29 25.14 3.11
CA PRO A 17 39.89 25.31 2.69
C PRO A 17 39.42 24.33 1.61
N GLN A 18 40.33 23.60 0.96
CA GLN A 18 40.02 22.58 -0.05
C GLN A 18 39.99 21.17 0.55
N ALA A 19 40.29 21.02 1.84
CA ALA A 19 40.19 19.73 2.51
C ALA A 19 38.73 19.29 2.64
N GLU A 20 38.51 17.99 2.62
CA GLU A 20 37.18 17.40 2.78
C GLU A 20 36.64 17.63 4.20
N GLU A 21 35.36 18.01 4.29
CA GLU A 21 34.66 18.12 5.57
C GLU A 21 34.14 16.75 6.02
N PHE A 22 34.33 16.43 7.30
CA PHE A 22 33.83 15.19 7.90
C PHE A 22 32.53 15.44 8.66
N VAL A 23 31.47 14.74 8.27
CA VAL A 23 30.17 14.79 8.96
C VAL A 23 30.06 13.61 9.93
N PHE A 24 29.76 13.91 11.20
CA PHE A 24 29.51 12.95 12.26
C PHE A 24 28.06 13.06 12.76
N SER A 25 27.44 11.93 13.10
CA SER A 25 26.12 11.85 13.72
C SER A 25 26.19 11.00 14.99
N ALA A 26 25.64 11.52 16.09
CA ALA A 26 25.45 10.78 17.34
C ALA A 26 24.13 9.97 17.36
N ASN A 27 23.27 10.17 16.37
CA ASN A 27 22.01 9.44 16.18
C ASN A 27 22.15 8.40 15.06
N PHE A 28 21.29 7.37 15.07
CA PHE A 28 21.09 6.46 13.92
C PHE A 28 20.33 7.17 12.79
N ALA A 29 20.87 8.28 12.29
CA ALA A 29 20.27 9.14 11.29
C ALA A 29 21.15 9.28 10.06
N CYS A 30 20.53 9.28 8.87
CA CYS A 30 21.21 9.55 7.62
C CYS A 30 21.60 11.05 7.55
N PRO A 31 22.89 11.40 7.40
CA PRO A 31 23.33 12.80 7.37
C PRO A 31 22.89 13.55 6.11
N HIS A 32 22.44 12.85 5.06
CA HIS A 32 22.02 13.47 3.80
C HIS A 32 20.52 13.79 3.74
N CYS A 33 19.67 12.91 4.29
CA CYS A 33 18.21 13.06 4.21
C CYS A 33 17.52 13.21 5.57
N GLY A 34 18.27 13.13 6.68
CA GLY A 34 17.74 13.27 8.03
C GLY A 34 16.88 12.09 8.51
N TYR A 35 16.73 11.03 7.71
CA TYR A 35 15.97 9.85 8.12
C TYR A 35 16.65 9.19 9.32
N SER A 36 15.94 9.11 10.44
CA SER A 36 16.41 8.51 11.69
C SER A 36 15.68 7.20 12.00
N ILE A 37 16.43 6.21 12.45
CA ILE A 37 15.90 4.95 12.98
C ILE A 37 15.94 5.04 14.51
N PRO A 38 14.93 4.49 15.23
CA PRO A 38 15.04 4.30 16.67
C PRO A 38 16.23 3.41 17.05
N GLU A 39 16.59 3.40 18.32
CA GLU A 39 17.64 2.52 18.84
C GLU A 39 17.35 1.05 18.49
N LEU A 40 18.38 0.35 18.00
CA LEU A 40 18.24 -1.01 17.52
C LEU A 40 18.02 -1.98 18.69
N GLU A 41 16.76 -2.31 18.93
CA GLU A 41 16.36 -3.30 19.93
C GLU A 41 15.81 -4.57 19.26
N PRO A 42 15.97 -5.76 19.87
CA PRO A 42 15.46 -7.02 19.31
C PRO A 42 13.96 -6.99 18.95
N ARG A 43 13.16 -6.19 19.68
CA ARG A 43 11.71 -6.06 19.44
C ARG A 43 11.35 -5.43 18.09
N LEU A 44 12.24 -4.62 17.50
CA LEU A 44 12.04 -4.04 16.16
C LEU A 44 12.04 -5.10 15.06
N PHE A 45 12.62 -6.27 15.32
CA PHE A 45 12.66 -7.39 14.38
C PHE A 45 11.58 -8.43 14.64
N SER A 46 10.72 -8.21 15.64
CA SER A 46 9.61 -9.11 15.97
C SER A 46 8.34 -8.64 15.27
N PHE A 47 7.89 -9.40 14.27
CA PHE A 47 6.59 -9.18 13.62
C PHE A 47 5.41 -9.42 14.58
N ASN A 48 5.64 -10.07 15.71
CA ASN A 48 4.64 -10.27 16.77
C ASN A 48 4.61 -9.10 17.78
N ASN A 49 5.46 -8.08 17.60
CA ASN A 49 5.47 -6.90 18.45
C ASN A 49 5.03 -5.68 17.62
N PRO A 50 4.11 -4.82 18.10
CA PRO A 50 3.72 -3.61 17.38
C PRO A 50 4.89 -2.71 16.97
N ALA A 51 6.01 -2.73 17.70
CA ALA A 51 7.21 -1.95 17.38
C ALA A 51 7.95 -2.46 16.13
N GLY A 52 7.83 -3.74 15.79
CA GLY A 52 8.47 -4.37 14.62
C GLY A 52 7.50 -4.85 13.55
N ALA A 53 6.20 -4.85 13.83
CA ALA A 53 5.16 -5.28 12.91
C ALA A 53 4.97 -4.25 11.78
N CYS A 54 4.78 -4.75 10.56
CA CYS A 54 4.40 -3.92 9.43
C CYS A 54 3.00 -3.32 9.68
N PRO A 55 2.81 -2.00 9.60
CA PRO A 55 1.55 -1.34 9.96
C PRO A 55 0.40 -1.59 8.98
N THR A 56 0.68 -2.15 7.79
CA THR A 56 -0.35 -2.42 6.77
C THR A 56 -0.91 -3.84 6.84
N CYS A 57 -0.20 -4.76 7.50
CA CYS A 57 -0.60 -6.16 7.62
C CYS A 57 -0.46 -6.70 9.05
N ASP A 58 -0.20 -5.84 10.03
CA ASP A 58 0.00 -6.17 11.44
C ASP A 58 0.99 -7.32 11.67
N GLY A 59 2.05 -7.36 10.86
CA GLY A 59 3.08 -8.39 10.94
C GLY A 59 2.69 -9.77 10.38
N LEU A 60 1.48 -9.93 9.82
CA LEU A 60 1.04 -11.18 9.20
C LEU A 60 1.74 -11.48 7.86
N GLY A 61 2.25 -10.44 7.19
CA GLY A 61 2.88 -10.57 5.87
C GLY A 61 1.91 -10.84 4.72
N VAL A 62 0.61 -10.83 4.99
CA VAL A 62 -0.45 -11.06 4.00
C VAL A 62 -1.55 -10.03 4.16
N GLN A 63 -2.23 -9.70 3.06
CA GLN A 63 -3.42 -8.85 3.07
C GLN A 63 -4.57 -9.59 2.39
N GLN A 64 -5.76 -9.47 2.97
CA GLN A 64 -6.98 -10.00 2.37
C GLN A 64 -7.48 -9.03 1.31
N TYR A 65 -7.86 -9.58 0.16
CA TYR A 65 -8.43 -8.82 -0.94
C TYR A 65 -9.51 -9.65 -1.64
N PHE A 66 -10.34 -8.98 -2.43
CA PHE A 66 -11.33 -9.65 -3.27
C PHE A 66 -10.67 -10.11 -4.56
N ASP A 67 -10.61 -11.43 -4.76
CA ASP A 67 -10.21 -12.03 -6.02
C ASP A 67 -11.38 -11.98 -7.01
N GLU A 68 -11.22 -11.25 -8.10
CA GLU A 68 -12.21 -11.11 -9.17
C GLU A 68 -12.73 -12.47 -9.67
N LYS A 69 -11.83 -13.46 -9.81
CA LYS A 69 -12.19 -14.81 -10.27
C LYS A 69 -13.06 -15.57 -9.30
N ARG A 70 -13.12 -15.14 -8.04
CA ARG A 70 -14.03 -15.68 -7.02
C ARG A 70 -15.36 -14.92 -6.97
N VAL A 71 -15.37 -13.66 -7.39
CA VAL A 71 -16.58 -12.83 -7.48
C VAL A 71 -17.39 -13.19 -8.72
N VAL A 72 -16.72 -13.31 -9.87
CA VAL A 72 -17.31 -13.70 -11.16
C VAL A 72 -17.23 -15.22 -11.27
N GLN A 73 -18.34 -15.90 -10.96
CA GLN A 73 -18.37 -17.37 -10.90
C GLN A 73 -18.44 -18.02 -12.28
N ASN A 74 -19.11 -17.36 -13.23
CA ASN A 74 -19.30 -17.88 -14.59
C ASN A 74 -19.08 -16.73 -15.60
N PRO A 75 -17.85 -16.53 -16.10
CA PRO A 75 -17.54 -15.46 -17.05
C PRO A 75 -18.21 -15.60 -18.42
N SER A 76 -18.53 -16.83 -18.82
CA SER A 76 -19.11 -17.14 -20.14
C SER A 76 -20.63 -16.90 -20.21
N ILE A 77 -21.26 -16.43 -19.13
CA ILE A 77 -22.66 -15.97 -19.13
C ILE A 77 -22.71 -14.47 -18.81
N SER A 78 -23.86 -13.85 -19.04
CA SER A 78 -24.03 -12.42 -18.87
C SER A 78 -24.23 -11.98 -17.42
N LEU A 79 -24.08 -10.68 -17.14
CA LEU A 79 -24.40 -10.10 -15.83
C LEU A 79 -25.85 -10.40 -15.44
N ALA A 80 -26.79 -10.16 -16.37
CA ALA A 80 -28.21 -10.46 -16.18
C ALA A 80 -28.52 -11.97 -16.04
N GLY A 81 -27.63 -12.81 -16.58
CA GLY A 81 -27.65 -14.28 -16.46
C GLY A 81 -27.06 -14.81 -15.15
N GLY A 82 -26.45 -13.95 -14.32
CA GLY A 82 -25.88 -14.33 -13.03
C GLY A 82 -24.40 -14.70 -13.08
N ALA A 83 -23.61 -14.09 -13.98
CA ALA A 83 -22.15 -14.19 -13.96
C ALA A 83 -21.57 -13.86 -12.57
N ILE A 84 -22.17 -12.88 -11.89
CA ILE A 84 -21.98 -12.56 -10.48
C ILE A 84 -23.22 -13.00 -9.70
N LYS A 85 -23.01 -13.79 -8.65
CA LYS A 85 -24.11 -14.34 -7.84
C LYS A 85 -24.95 -13.23 -7.21
N GLY A 86 -26.25 -13.27 -7.44
CA GLY A 86 -27.21 -12.31 -6.87
C GLY A 86 -27.34 -10.99 -7.63
N TRP A 87 -26.64 -10.86 -8.77
CA TRP A 87 -26.77 -9.74 -9.72
C TRP A 87 -27.65 -10.09 -10.93
N ASP A 88 -28.27 -11.27 -10.90
CA ASP A 88 -29.20 -11.73 -11.93
C ASP A 88 -30.56 -10.99 -11.87
N ARG A 89 -31.40 -11.27 -12.87
CA ARG A 89 -32.77 -10.74 -12.97
C ARG A 89 -33.68 -11.04 -11.77
N ARG A 90 -33.35 -12.05 -10.96
CA ARG A 90 -34.17 -12.44 -9.80
C ARG A 90 -33.99 -11.43 -8.66
N ASN A 91 -32.85 -10.73 -8.64
CA ASN A 91 -32.60 -9.66 -7.70
C ASN A 91 -32.89 -8.29 -8.33
N PHE A 92 -34.14 -7.83 -8.17
CA PHE A 92 -34.63 -6.60 -8.78
C PHE A 92 -33.76 -5.37 -8.50
N TYR A 93 -33.24 -5.25 -7.28
CA TYR A 93 -32.42 -4.10 -6.88
C TYR A 93 -31.12 -4.00 -7.70
N TYR A 94 -30.32 -5.08 -7.71
CA TYR A 94 -29.06 -5.09 -8.46
C TYR A 94 -29.31 -5.06 -9.97
N TYR A 95 -30.34 -5.76 -10.46
CA TYR A 95 -30.67 -5.75 -11.87
C TYR A 95 -31.03 -4.35 -12.40
N GLN A 96 -31.81 -3.57 -11.64
CA GLN A 96 -32.11 -2.18 -12.02
C GLN A 96 -30.89 -1.27 -12.00
N MET A 97 -30.02 -1.44 -11.01
CA MET A 97 -28.76 -0.70 -10.92
C MET A 97 -27.85 -0.99 -12.12
N LEU A 98 -27.67 -2.28 -12.45
CA LEU A 98 -26.89 -2.71 -13.62
C LEU A 98 -27.48 -2.21 -14.93
N THR A 99 -28.81 -2.26 -15.09
CA THR A 99 -29.49 -1.71 -16.27
C THR A 99 -29.26 -0.20 -16.40
N SER A 100 -29.21 0.53 -15.28
CA SER A 100 -28.95 1.97 -15.29
C SER A 100 -27.51 2.29 -15.68
N LEU A 101 -26.55 1.50 -15.18
CA LEU A 101 -25.14 1.60 -15.56
C LEU A 101 -24.93 1.24 -17.03
N ALA A 102 -25.56 0.18 -17.51
CA ALA A 102 -25.52 -0.25 -18.90
C ALA A 102 -25.99 0.83 -19.88
N LYS A 103 -27.07 1.54 -19.54
CA LYS A 103 -27.54 2.69 -20.32
C LYS A 103 -26.62 3.91 -20.27
N HIS A 104 -25.85 4.08 -19.20
CA HIS A 104 -24.95 5.22 -19.05
C HIS A 104 -23.59 4.99 -19.71
N TYR A 105 -23.08 3.76 -19.63
CA TYR A 105 -21.78 3.35 -20.16
C TYR A 105 -21.88 2.61 -21.50
N ASP A 106 -23.08 2.52 -22.09
CA ASP A 106 -23.37 1.93 -23.40
C ASP A 106 -22.87 0.48 -23.57
N PHE A 107 -23.09 -0.37 -22.56
CA PHE A 107 -22.83 -1.82 -22.66
C PHE A 107 -24.11 -2.65 -22.54
N ASP A 108 -24.11 -3.87 -23.08
CA ASP A 108 -25.27 -4.77 -23.03
C ASP A 108 -25.13 -5.76 -21.86
N ILE A 109 -26.06 -5.70 -20.89
CA ILE A 109 -26.10 -6.61 -19.73
C ILE A 109 -26.33 -8.09 -20.09
N GLU A 110 -26.74 -8.37 -21.34
CA GLU A 110 -26.95 -9.72 -21.87
C GLU A 110 -25.72 -10.31 -22.58
N THR A 111 -24.68 -9.50 -22.82
CA THR A 111 -23.41 -10.00 -23.36
C THR A 111 -22.70 -10.85 -22.31
N PRO A 112 -22.08 -12.00 -22.68
CA PRO A 112 -21.23 -12.76 -21.76
C PRO A 112 -20.20 -11.87 -21.06
N PHE A 113 -20.00 -12.05 -19.76
CA PHE A 113 -19.16 -11.17 -18.96
C PHE A 113 -17.72 -11.06 -19.50
N GLU A 114 -17.17 -12.15 -20.03
CA GLU A 114 -15.83 -12.18 -20.66
C GLU A 114 -15.73 -11.39 -21.98
N GLN A 115 -16.85 -10.89 -22.52
CA GLN A 115 -16.94 -10.14 -23.77
C GLN A 115 -17.42 -8.69 -23.55
N LEU A 116 -17.59 -8.27 -22.29
CA LEU A 116 -17.96 -6.91 -21.91
C LEU A 116 -16.77 -5.95 -21.95
#